data_AF-A0A8H2XSS8-F1
#
_entry.id   AF-A0A8H2XSS8-F1
#
_cell.length_a   1.000
_cell.length_b   1.000
_cell.length_c   1.000
_cell.angle_alpha   90.00
_cell.angle_beta   90.00
_cell.angle_gamma   90.00
#
_symmetry.space_group_name_H-M   'P 1'
#
loop_
_entity.id
_entity.type
_entity.pdbx_description
1 polymer ?
#
loop_
_entity_poly.entity_id
_entity_poly.type
_entity_poly.pdbx_seq_one_letter_code
_entity_poly.pdbx_strand_id
1 'polypeptide(L)'
;SGTPEPIIGAAGADILGPQNIPLERESPDFMAPPTTDSGSVENVKWPMAISHNRVQDGGWARQQNEHDMPLATAMAGVDMRLKAGAIREMHWHVTAEWGYVMAGSCRVNVVNQLGRNYLADVYPGDLWYFPEGIPHSIQGLNDIADGCEFLLVLDNGTFSEDSTFLLTDWMAHVPKEVLAKNFRVNASAFDHIPGEQLWIFPSAVPTESVAEANPVSPQGEALLPYTFAASKAPATNVTGGSVKVVDSRTFNVSKTIAVAEVTVVPGGIRELHWHPTQPEWTFYLEGTARVTVFASSGNARTFDYQAGDIGYVPPTFGHYVENTGNTTMKYLEIFKTDIYEDISLNQWLALTPPEMVKAHLQLDDETISQLQKVKPIVVGPGEW
;
A
#
# COMPACT_ATOMS: atom_id res chain seq x y z
N SER A 1 -25.44 5.22 18.79
CA SER A 1 -26.17 4.16 19.52
C SER A 1 -27.54 3.83 18.91
N GLY A 2 -28.08 4.64 17.99
CA GLY A 2 -29.23 4.25 17.16
C GLY A 2 -28.82 3.46 15.90
N THR A 3 -29.81 2.97 15.17
CA THR A 3 -29.68 2.56 13.77
C THR A 3 -29.27 3.79 12.94
N PRO A 4 -28.21 3.72 12.11
CA PRO A 4 -27.87 4.80 11.20
C PRO A 4 -29.06 5.09 10.26
N GLU A 5 -29.38 6.36 10.06
CA GLU A 5 -30.42 6.81 9.14
C GLU A 5 -29.83 7.92 8.25
N PRO A 6 -30.19 7.96 6.96
CA PRO A 6 -29.68 8.97 6.02
C PRO A 6 -30.45 10.29 6.18
N ILE A 7 -30.38 10.89 7.37
CA ILE A 7 -31.09 12.12 7.75
C ILE A 7 -30.08 13.18 8.18
N ILE A 8 -30.13 14.35 7.52
CA ILE A 8 -29.26 15.51 7.80
C ILE A 8 -30.16 16.72 8.04
N GLY A 9 -30.38 17.06 9.32
CA GLY A 9 -31.30 18.13 9.69
C GLY A 9 -32.73 17.83 9.20
N ALA A 10 -33.23 18.63 8.26
CA ALA A 10 -34.55 18.45 7.66
C ALA A 10 -34.54 17.65 6.33
N ALA A 11 -33.37 17.30 5.82
CA ALA A 11 -33.21 16.51 4.60
C ALA A 11 -33.10 15.01 4.91
N GLY A 12 -33.47 14.16 3.95
CA GLY A 12 -33.42 12.71 4.09
C GLY A 12 -34.73 12.07 4.53
N ALA A 13 -34.68 10.78 4.82
CA ALA A 13 -35.80 9.96 5.31
C ALA A 13 -35.28 8.70 6.00
N ASP A 14 -36.17 7.97 6.68
CA ASP A 14 -35.88 6.65 7.26
C ASP A 14 -35.74 5.56 6.18
N ILE A 15 -34.99 4.50 6.49
CA ILE A 15 -34.85 3.35 5.59
C ILE A 15 -36.01 2.36 5.79
N LEU A 16 -36.87 2.24 4.78
CA LEU A 16 -37.99 1.27 4.77
C LEU A 16 -37.59 -0.14 4.30
N GLY A 17 -36.43 -0.26 3.64
CA GLY A 17 -35.93 -1.50 3.04
C GLY A 17 -35.06 -2.34 3.98
N PRO A 18 -34.56 -3.50 3.51
CA PRO A 18 -33.56 -4.28 4.22
C PRO A 18 -32.27 -3.46 4.43
N GLN A 19 -31.65 -3.61 5.60
CA GLN A 19 -30.44 -2.89 5.98
C GLN A 19 -29.28 -3.84 6.29
N ASN A 20 -28.06 -3.36 6.07
CA ASN A 20 -26.83 -3.98 6.57
C ASN A 20 -26.23 -3.07 7.65
N ILE A 21 -26.87 -3.07 8.82
CA ILE A 21 -26.56 -2.18 9.94
C ILE A 21 -25.06 -2.18 10.33
N PRO A 22 -24.34 -3.31 10.37
CA PRO A 22 -22.89 -3.28 10.61
C PRO A 22 -22.13 -2.40 9.60
N LEU A 23 -22.36 -2.57 8.29
CA LEU A 23 -21.67 -1.81 7.25
C LEU A 23 -22.08 -0.33 7.24
N GLU A 24 -23.36 -0.04 7.48
CA GLU A 24 -23.86 1.32 7.60
C GLU A 24 -23.23 2.09 8.77
N ARG A 25 -22.83 1.38 9.84
CA ARG A 25 -22.08 1.98 10.96
C ARG A 25 -20.61 2.23 10.66
N GLU A 26 -20.03 1.46 9.74
CA GLU A 26 -18.66 1.65 9.25
C GLU A 26 -18.58 2.76 8.21
N SER A 27 -19.71 3.17 7.63
CA SER A 27 -19.77 4.18 6.56
C SER A 27 -20.71 5.35 6.89
N PRO A 28 -20.53 6.06 8.01
CA PRO A 28 -21.43 7.14 8.42
C PRO A 28 -21.49 8.30 7.41
N ASP A 29 -20.37 8.68 6.79
CA ASP A 29 -20.32 9.75 5.78
C ASP A 29 -20.82 9.27 4.40
N PHE A 30 -21.01 7.97 4.16
CA PHE A 30 -21.83 7.49 3.04
C PHE A 30 -23.33 7.59 3.33
N MET A 31 -23.73 7.27 4.56
CA MET A 31 -25.13 7.28 4.98
C MET A 31 -25.70 8.69 5.05
N ALA A 32 -24.94 9.61 5.64
CA ALA A 32 -25.30 11.00 5.81
C ALA A 32 -24.13 11.89 5.35
N PRO A 33 -23.92 12.05 4.03
CA PRO A 33 -22.74 12.72 3.50
C PRO A 33 -22.67 14.19 3.89
N PRO A 34 -21.46 14.78 3.93
CA PRO A 34 -21.32 16.22 4.10
C PRO A 34 -22.18 16.98 3.10
N THR A 35 -22.82 18.06 3.54
CA THR A 35 -23.68 18.89 2.66
C THR A 35 -22.94 19.52 1.47
N THR A 36 -21.61 19.44 1.46
CA THR A 36 -20.71 19.89 0.39
C THR A 36 -20.41 18.82 -0.66
N ASP A 37 -20.74 17.55 -0.41
CA ASP A 37 -20.66 16.50 -1.41
C ASP A 37 -21.61 16.80 -2.58
N SER A 38 -21.18 16.52 -3.80
CA SER A 38 -21.96 16.83 -4.99
C SER A 38 -21.43 16.12 -6.24
N GLY A 39 -22.34 15.93 -7.21
CA GLY A 39 -22.01 15.37 -8.51
C GLY A 39 -21.77 13.85 -8.48
N SER A 40 -20.93 13.37 -9.39
CA SER A 40 -20.61 11.96 -9.52
C SER A 40 -19.11 11.74 -9.44
N VAL A 41 -18.69 11.03 -8.39
CA VAL A 41 -17.31 10.59 -8.17
C VAL A 41 -17.31 9.08 -8.10
N GLU A 42 -16.44 8.45 -8.89
CA GLU A 42 -16.25 6.99 -8.89
C GLU A 42 -15.86 6.47 -7.50
N ASN A 43 -16.07 5.18 -7.26
CA ASN A 43 -15.74 4.58 -5.98
C ASN A 43 -14.21 4.53 -5.79
N VAL A 44 -13.71 5.17 -4.73
CA VAL A 44 -12.29 5.21 -4.35
C VAL A 44 -11.96 4.37 -3.12
N LYS A 45 -12.86 3.45 -2.75
CA LYS A 45 -12.73 2.60 -1.56
C LYS A 45 -12.85 1.13 -1.92
N TRP A 46 -11.92 0.31 -1.45
CA TRP A 46 -12.03 -1.15 -1.51
C TRP A 46 -11.58 -1.82 -0.22
N PRO A 47 -12.48 -2.49 0.53
CA PRO A 47 -12.08 -3.29 1.70
C PRO A 47 -11.41 -4.61 1.27
N MET A 48 -10.18 -4.88 1.70
CA MET A 48 -9.55 -6.21 1.48
C MET A 48 -10.38 -7.36 2.09
N ALA A 49 -11.25 -7.05 3.06
CA ALA A 49 -12.17 -8.01 3.67
C ALA A 49 -13.15 -8.66 2.69
N ILE A 50 -13.45 -8.02 1.56
CA ILE A 50 -14.37 -8.55 0.54
C ILE A 50 -13.66 -9.10 -0.70
N SER A 51 -12.32 -9.03 -0.74
CA SER A 51 -11.51 -9.68 -1.77
C SER A 51 -11.59 -11.21 -1.64
N HIS A 52 -11.63 -11.91 -2.78
CA HIS A 52 -11.49 -13.37 -2.78
C HIS A 52 -10.14 -13.76 -2.17
N ASN A 53 -10.15 -14.69 -1.22
CA ASN A 53 -8.95 -15.16 -0.55
C ASN A 53 -8.54 -16.54 -1.07
N ARG A 54 -7.39 -16.61 -1.74
CA ARG A 54 -6.79 -17.87 -2.20
C ARG A 54 -6.02 -18.47 -1.02
N VAL A 55 -6.56 -19.55 -0.45
CA VAL A 55 -6.00 -20.22 0.73
C VAL A 55 -5.32 -21.51 0.31
N GLN A 56 -4.08 -21.72 0.78
CA GLN A 56 -3.31 -22.95 0.56
C GLN A 56 -2.63 -23.41 1.86
N ASP A 57 -2.05 -24.62 1.85
CA ASP A 57 -1.22 -25.03 2.99
C ASP A 57 0.04 -24.17 3.03
N GLY A 58 0.34 -23.62 4.20
CA GLY A 58 1.40 -22.62 4.38
C GLY A 58 0.95 -21.17 4.35
N GLY A 59 -0.24 -20.80 3.86
CA GLY A 59 -0.63 -19.39 3.82
C GLY A 59 -1.87 -19.03 3.00
N TRP A 60 -2.05 -17.74 2.77
CA TRP A 60 -3.13 -17.21 1.94
C TRP A 60 -2.73 -15.88 1.30
N ALA A 61 -3.42 -15.52 0.21
CA ALA A 61 -3.33 -14.20 -0.39
C ALA A 61 -4.69 -13.75 -0.93
N ARG A 62 -4.96 -12.46 -0.81
CA ARG A 62 -6.13 -11.78 -1.39
C ARG A 62 -5.66 -10.47 -2.03
N GLN A 63 -6.39 -9.98 -3.02
CA GLN A 63 -5.94 -8.85 -3.82
C GLN A 63 -7.03 -7.83 -4.10
N GLN A 64 -6.60 -6.65 -4.50
CA GLN A 64 -7.41 -5.64 -5.17
C GLN A 64 -6.69 -5.28 -6.47
N ASN A 65 -7.40 -5.37 -7.58
CA ASN A 65 -6.94 -4.86 -8.88
C ASN A 65 -8.06 -4.05 -9.57
N GLU A 66 -7.88 -3.69 -10.83
CA GLU A 66 -8.86 -2.90 -11.58
C GLU A 66 -10.23 -3.59 -11.77
N HIS A 67 -10.32 -4.91 -11.57
CA HIS A 67 -11.63 -5.57 -11.58
C HIS A 67 -12.45 -5.26 -10.32
N ASP A 68 -11.76 -5.11 -9.19
CA ASP A 68 -12.37 -4.79 -7.89
C ASP A 68 -12.60 -3.29 -7.72
N MET A 69 -11.61 -2.48 -8.13
CA MET A 69 -11.64 -1.01 -8.07
C MET A 69 -11.16 -0.43 -9.42
N PRO A 70 -12.05 -0.28 -10.41
CA PRO A 70 -11.70 0.10 -11.79
C PRO A 70 -10.96 1.42 -11.98
N LEU A 71 -11.08 2.33 -11.03
CA LEU A 71 -10.36 3.61 -11.06
C LEU A 71 -8.85 3.44 -10.78
N ALA A 72 -8.46 2.38 -10.06
CA ALA A 72 -7.09 2.10 -9.66
C ALA A 72 -6.29 1.38 -10.75
N THR A 73 -6.18 2.01 -11.91
CA THR A 73 -5.46 1.45 -13.07
C THR A 73 -3.94 1.51 -12.93
N ALA A 74 -3.41 2.38 -12.07
CA ALA A 74 -1.96 2.57 -11.94
C ALA A 74 -1.29 1.54 -11.03
N MET A 75 -2.01 0.99 -10.04
CA MET A 75 -1.47 0.11 -9.01
C MET A 75 -2.50 -0.93 -8.57
N ALA A 76 -2.03 -2.10 -8.18
CA ALA A 76 -2.81 -3.16 -7.54
C ALA A 76 -2.17 -3.55 -6.20
N GLY A 77 -2.97 -4.04 -5.26
CA GLY A 77 -2.50 -4.46 -3.94
C GLY A 77 -2.75 -5.94 -3.68
N VAL A 78 -1.83 -6.61 -2.99
CA VAL A 78 -2.00 -7.97 -2.47
C VAL A 78 -1.72 -7.97 -0.97
N ASP A 79 -2.65 -8.51 -0.19
CA ASP A 79 -2.46 -8.83 1.21
C ASP A 79 -2.16 -10.32 1.32
N MET A 80 -0.97 -10.66 1.83
CA MET A 80 -0.46 -12.02 1.84
C MET A 80 0.07 -12.42 3.22
N ARG A 81 -0.19 -13.68 3.58
CA ARG A 81 0.24 -14.30 4.83
C ARG A 81 0.94 -15.62 4.57
N LEU A 82 2.14 -15.80 5.11
CA LEU A 82 2.89 -17.05 5.14
C LEU A 82 3.06 -17.53 6.58
N LYS A 83 2.87 -18.83 6.87
CA LYS A 83 3.20 -19.49 8.14
C LYS A 83 4.71 -19.59 8.32
N ALA A 84 5.15 -19.89 9.55
CA ALA A 84 6.55 -20.15 9.83
C ALA A 84 7.08 -21.26 8.90
N GLY A 85 8.15 -20.97 8.17
CA GLY A 85 8.80 -21.87 7.23
C GLY A 85 8.11 -21.98 5.87
N ALA A 86 6.84 -21.57 5.73
CA ALA A 86 6.15 -21.59 4.44
C ALA A 86 6.80 -20.62 3.44
N ILE A 87 6.79 -21.02 2.16
CA ILE A 87 7.46 -20.33 1.08
C ILE A 87 6.41 -19.83 0.08
N ARG A 88 6.44 -18.53 -0.22
CA ARG A 88 5.96 -18.02 -1.51
C ARG A 88 7.00 -18.41 -2.55
N GLU A 89 6.59 -19.27 -3.47
CA GLU A 89 7.43 -19.92 -4.48
C GLU A 89 8.35 -18.93 -5.20
N MET A 90 9.54 -19.38 -5.62
CA MET A 90 10.39 -18.61 -6.53
C MET A 90 9.63 -18.23 -7.80
N HIS A 91 9.55 -16.93 -8.06
CA HIS A 91 8.77 -16.40 -9.18
C HIS A 91 9.31 -15.06 -9.66
N TRP A 92 8.76 -14.59 -10.78
CA TRP A 92 8.95 -13.22 -11.27
C TRP A 92 7.67 -12.73 -11.95
N HIS A 93 7.61 -11.44 -12.25
CA HIS A 93 6.50 -10.79 -12.96
C HIS A 93 7.01 -9.53 -13.67
N VAL A 94 6.19 -9.00 -14.59
CA VAL A 94 6.54 -7.82 -15.40
C VAL A 94 6.37 -6.49 -14.67
N THR A 95 5.65 -6.50 -13.54
CA THR A 95 5.49 -5.34 -12.64
C THR A 95 6.66 -5.25 -11.69
N ALA A 96 6.99 -4.05 -11.22
CA ALA A 96 7.79 -3.92 -10.01
C ALA A 96 6.91 -4.28 -8.80
N GLU A 97 7.51 -4.85 -7.77
CA GLU A 97 6.86 -5.15 -6.50
C GLU A 97 7.47 -4.31 -5.40
N TRP A 98 6.61 -3.63 -4.64
CA TRP A 98 6.97 -2.97 -3.40
C TRP A 98 6.26 -3.68 -2.25
N GLY A 99 6.96 -3.97 -1.15
CA GLY A 99 6.41 -4.69 -0.01
C GLY A 99 6.54 -3.93 1.31
N TYR A 100 5.56 -4.09 2.20
CA TYR A 100 5.56 -3.61 3.58
C TYR A 100 5.17 -4.74 4.54
N VAL A 101 6.05 -5.06 5.49
CA VAL A 101 5.74 -6.11 6.49
C VAL A 101 4.84 -5.53 7.57
N MET A 102 3.61 -6.04 7.67
CA MET A 102 2.64 -5.61 8.67
C MET A 102 2.84 -6.33 10.00
N ALA A 103 3.11 -7.64 9.97
CA ALA A 103 3.30 -8.46 11.16
C ALA A 103 4.27 -9.62 10.92
N GLY A 104 4.90 -10.10 12.00
CA GLY A 104 5.84 -11.21 11.93
C GLY A 104 7.12 -10.87 11.15
N SER A 105 7.74 -11.87 10.52
CA SER A 105 9.04 -11.71 9.85
C SER A 105 9.21 -12.70 8.71
N CYS A 106 9.93 -12.29 7.67
CA CYS A 106 10.20 -13.11 6.50
C CYS A 106 11.63 -12.95 6.01
N ARG A 107 12.12 -13.98 5.31
CA ARG A 107 13.35 -13.95 4.53
C ARG A 107 13.01 -13.76 3.06
N VAL A 108 13.62 -12.77 2.41
CA VAL A 108 13.50 -12.54 0.97
C VAL A 108 14.79 -12.92 0.26
N ASN A 109 14.68 -13.54 -0.91
CA ASN A 109 15.79 -13.89 -1.79
C ASN A 109 15.58 -13.24 -3.14
N VAL A 110 16.64 -12.67 -3.73
CA VAL A 110 16.64 -12.03 -5.04
C VAL A 110 17.91 -12.42 -5.81
N VAL A 111 17.79 -12.67 -7.11
CA VAL A 111 18.93 -12.80 -8.02
C VAL A 111 18.75 -11.86 -9.20
N ASN A 112 19.68 -10.92 -9.38
CA ASN A 112 19.55 -9.93 -10.45
C ASN A 112 20.11 -10.42 -11.80
N GLN A 113 19.87 -9.63 -12.85
CA GLN A 113 20.27 -9.93 -14.23
C GLN A 113 21.80 -10.06 -14.44
N LEU A 114 22.60 -9.62 -13.47
CA LEU A 114 24.07 -9.79 -13.47
C LEU A 114 24.51 -11.06 -12.73
N GLY A 115 23.58 -11.90 -12.27
CA GLY A 115 23.87 -13.11 -11.48
C GLY A 115 24.27 -12.84 -10.03
N ARG A 116 23.98 -11.63 -9.52
CA ARG A 116 24.28 -11.26 -8.13
C ARG A 116 23.09 -11.58 -7.25
N ASN A 117 23.34 -12.26 -6.14
CA ASN A 117 22.33 -12.60 -5.17
C ASN A 117 22.19 -11.54 -4.09
N TYR A 118 21.04 -11.57 -3.44
CA TYR A 118 20.73 -10.80 -2.25
C TYR A 118 19.78 -11.63 -1.38
N LEU A 119 20.08 -11.73 -0.10
CA LEU A 119 19.29 -12.44 0.90
C LEU A 119 19.16 -11.54 2.13
N ALA A 120 17.96 -11.37 2.66
CA ALA A 120 17.74 -10.54 3.85
C ALA A 120 16.50 -10.98 4.63
N ASP A 121 16.55 -10.78 5.95
CA ASP A 121 15.40 -10.89 6.83
C ASP A 121 14.74 -9.51 6.99
N VAL A 122 13.41 -9.48 6.95
CA VAL A 122 12.57 -8.26 6.92
C VAL A 122 11.52 -8.34 8.04
N TYR A 123 11.31 -7.23 8.74
CA TYR A 123 10.58 -7.15 10.00
C TYR A 123 9.42 -6.14 9.95
N PRO A 124 8.50 -6.11 10.95
CA PRO A 124 7.34 -5.23 10.89
C PRO A 124 7.72 -3.76 10.72
N GLY A 125 7.13 -3.11 9.71
CA GLY A 125 7.43 -1.74 9.30
C GLY A 125 8.63 -1.60 8.36
N ASP A 126 9.34 -2.68 8.01
CA ASP A 126 10.37 -2.67 6.97
C ASP A 126 9.77 -2.89 5.58
N LEU A 127 10.54 -2.49 4.57
CA LEU A 127 10.14 -2.52 3.17
C LEU A 127 11.02 -3.46 2.35
N TRP A 128 10.49 -3.89 1.21
CA TRP A 128 11.29 -4.33 0.07
C TRP A 128 10.83 -3.68 -1.23
N TYR A 129 11.68 -3.78 -2.24
CA TYR A 129 11.34 -3.44 -3.61
C TYR A 129 12.06 -4.38 -4.56
N PHE A 130 11.33 -5.07 -5.43
CA PHE A 130 11.85 -5.92 -6.48
C PHE A 130 11.56 -5.28 -7.85
N PRO A 131 12.59 -4.90 -8.62
CA PRO A 131 12.38 -4.34 -9.96
C PRO A 131 11.70 -5.34 -10.91
N GLU A 132 11.05 -4.80 -11.94
CA GLU A 132 10.40 -5.58 -13.01
C GLU A 132 11.28 -6.73 -13.51
N GLY A 133 10.70 -7.93 -13.57
CA GLY A 133 11.35 -9.13 -14.12
C GLY A 133 12.47 -9.74 -13.27
N ILE A 134 12.79 -9.17 -12.10
CA ILE A 134 13.81 -9.74 -11.21
C ILE A 134 13.19 -10.86 -10.36
N PRO A 135 13.70 -12.11 -10.46
CA PRO A 135 13.15 -13.23 -9.72
C PRO A 135 13.43 -13.13 -8.22
N HIS A 136 12.45 -13.56 -7.43
CA HIS A 136 12.51 -13.51 -5.98
C HIS A 136 11.66 -14.60 -5.32
N SER A 137 11.82 -14.76 -4.01
CA SER A 137 10.99 -15.63 -3.16
C SER A 137 10.89 -15.07 -1.76
N ILE A 138 9.84 -15.45 -1.04
CA ILE A 138 9.59 -15.01 0.34
C ILE A 138 9.36 -16.23 1.22
N GLN A 139 9.99 -16.30 2.39
CA GLN A 139 9.80 -17.39 3.33
C GLN A 139 9.48 -16.87 4.73
N GLY A 140 8.40 -17.35 5.35
CA GLY A 140 8.04 -16.97 6.71
C GLY A 140 9.06 -17.47 7.74
N LEU A 141 9.35 -16.66 8.75
CA LEU A 141 10.25 -17.00 9.86
C LEU A 141 9.46 -17.28 11.15
N ASN A 142 10.16 -17.57 12.25
CA ASN A 142 9.53 -17.86 13.54
C ASN A 142 10.15 -17.13 14.74
N ASP A 143 11.00 -16.12 14.49
CA ASP A 143 11.71 -15.38 15.53
C ASP A 143 10.82 -14.36 16.25
N ILE A 144 9.76 -13.87 15.61
CA ILE A 144 8.78 -12.93 16.22
C ILE A 144 7.39 -13.55 16.38
N ALA A 145 6.89 -14.23 15.35
CA ALA A 145 5.54 -14.80 15.30
C ALA A 145 5.51 -16.05 14.40
N ASP A 146 4.36 -16.71 14.25
CA ASP A 146 4.19 -17.77 13.25
C ASP A 146 4.18 -17.19 11.82
N GLY A 147 5.36 -16.97 11.24
CA GLY A 147 5.51 -16.45 9.88
C GLY A 147 5.34 -14.94 9.80
N CYS A 148 4.67 -14.47 8.74
CA CYS A 148 4.56 -13.05 8.40
C CYS A 148 3.29 -12.72 7.63
N GLU A 149 2.81 -11.49 7.81
CA GLU A 149 1.74 -10.88 7.03
C GLU A 149 2.25 -9.56 6.47
N PHE A 150 2.05 -9.34 5.17
CA PHE A 150 2.65 -8.22 4.45
C PHE A 150 1.76 -7.77 3.31
N LEU A 151 1.87 -6.47 3.00
CA LEU A 151 1.21 -5.84 1.87
C LEU A 151 2.19 -5.76 0.71
N LEU A 152 1.76 -6.19 -0.48
CA LEU A 152 2.43 -5.97 -1.75
C LEU A 152 1.68 -4.90 -2.54
N VAL A 153 2.42 -4.02 -3.21
CA VAL A 153 1.88 -3.06 -4.18
C VAL A 153 2.65 -3.22 -5.48
N LEU A 154 1.89 -3.43 -6.55
CA LEU A 154 2.40 -3.68 -7.88
C LEU A 154 2.09 -2.45 -8.73
N ASP A 155 3.05 -2.01 -9.54
CA ASP A 155 2.94 -0.78 -10.34
C ASP A 155 2.09 -0.92 -11.62
N ASN A 156 1.08 -1.78 -11.58
CA ASN A 156 0.07 -1.91 -12.63
C ASN A 156 -1.26 -2.39 -12.04
N GLY A 157 -2.34 -1.64 -12.27
CA GLY A 157 -3.69 -1.98 -11.81
C GLY A 157 -4.28 -3.23 -12.43
N THR A 158 -3.74 -3.72 -13.56
CA THR A 158 -4.16 -4.99 -14.18
C THR A 158 -3.51 -6.21 -13.55
N PHE A 159 -2.65 -6.06 -12.55
CA PHE A 159 -1.93 -7.18 -11.95
C PHE A 159 -2.90 -8.18 -11.29
N SER A 160 -2.53 -9.46 -11.36
CA SER A 160 -3.18 -10.53 -10.62
C SER A 160 -2.11 -11.47 -10.07
N GLU A 161 -2.20 -11.78 -8.78
CA GLU A 161 -1.35 -12.74 -8.07
C GLU A 161 -1.37 -14.13 -8.73
N ASP A 162 -2.47 -14.47 -9.40
CA ASP A 162 -2.65 -15.71 -10.14
C ASP A 162 -1.88 -15.74 -11.48
N SER A 163 -1.28 -14.63 -11.91
CA SER A 163 -0.60 -14.48 -13.21
C SER A 163 0.92 -14.25 -13.11
N THR A 164 1.51 -14.63 -11.98
CA THR A 164 2.98 -14.61 -11.80
C THR A 164 3.65 -15.76 -12.57
N PHE A 165 4.92 -15.59 -12.94
CA PHE A 165 5.70 -16.66 -13.57
C PHE A 165 6.37 -17.50 -12.48
N LEU A 166 5.83 -18.69 -12.23
CA LEU A 166 6.26 -19.59 -11.15
C LEU A 166 7.33 -20.56 -11.66
N LEU A 167 8.37 -20.80 -10.86
CA LEU A 167 9.47 -21.68 -11.24
C LEU A 167 8.98 -23.09 -11.61
N THR A 168 8.19 -23.71 -10.74
CA THR A 168 7.69 -25.06 -10.91
C THR A 168 6.68 -25.15 -12.05
N ASP A 169 5.87 -24.10 -12.25
CA ASP A 169 4.97 -24.02 -13.41
C ASP A 169 5.76 -23.98 -14.72
N TRP A 170 6.79 -23.14 -14.80
CA TRP A 170 7.64 -23.09 -15.98
C TRP A 170 8.35 -24.42 -16.21
N MET A 171 8.95 -25.01 -15.17
CA MET A 171 9.66 -26.28 -15.30
C MET A 171 8.73 -27.45 -15.68
N ALA A 172 7.47 -27.46 -15.25
CA ALA A 172 6.47 -28.44 -15.67
C ALA A 172 6.11 -28.32 -17.17
N HIS A 173 6.28 -27.14 -17.76
CA HIS A 173 5.98 -26.84 -19.16
C HIS A 173 7.23 -26.81 -20.08
N VAL A 174 8.36 -27.37 -19.64
CA VAL A 174 9.56 -27.57 -20.46
C VAL A 174 9.82 -29.06 -20.67
N PRO A 175 10.05 -29.54 -21.91
CA PRO A 175 10.37 -30.95 -22.14
C PRO A 175 11.58 -31.41 -21.32
N LYS A 176 11.48 -32.60 -20.68
CA LYS A 176 12.53 -33.12 -19.78
C LYS A 176 13.90 -33.20 -20.44
N GLU A 177 13.96 -33.49 -21.74
CA GLU A 177 15.21 -33.52 -22.50
C GLU A 177 15.83 -32.13 -22.71
N VAL A 178 15.03 -31.06 -22.70
CA VAL A 178 15.51 -29.67 -22.73
C VAL A 178 16.05 -29.29 -21.35
N LEU A 179 15.35 -29.64 -20.27
CA LEU A 179 15.87 -29.49 -18.90
C LEU A 179 17.20 -30.24 -18.73
N ALA A 180 17.26 -31.50 -19.11
CA ALA A 180 18.47 -32.32 -19.07
C ALA A 180 19.66 -31.66 -19.78
N LYS A 181 19.43 -31.12 -20.99
CA LYS A 181 20.45 -30.39 -21.75
C LYS A 181 20.88 -29.10 -21.05
N ASN A 182 19.93 -28.31 -20.53
CA ASN A 182 20.20 -27.04 -19.86
C ASN A 182 21.05 -27.25 -18.59
N PHE A 183 20.65 -28.19 -17.74
CA PHE A 183 21.32 -28.48 -16.47
C PHE A 183 22.53 -29.41 -16.61
N ARG A 184 22.76 -29.97 -17.80
CA ARG A 184 23.85 -30.94 -18.10
C ARG A 184 23.79 -32.19 -17.21
N VAL A 185 22.59 -32.71 -16.98
CA VAL A 185 22.32 -33.92 -16.18
C VAL A 185 21.49 -34.93 -16.98
N ASN A 186 21.29 -36.14 -16.45
CA ASN A 186 20.37 -37.11 -17.05
C ASN A 186 18.92 -36.62 -16.88
N ALA A 187 18.06 -36.86 -17.89
CA ALA A 187 16.64 -36.53 -17.84
C ALA A 187 15.92 -37.16 -16.63
N SER A 188 16.38 -38.32 -16.13
CA SER A 188 15.82 -38.96 -14.94
C SER A 188 15.96 -38.11 -13.65
N ALA A 189 16.86 -37.11 -13.63
CA ALA A 189 16.95 -36.17 -12.51
C ALA A 189 15.66 -35.36 -12.30
N PHE A 190 14.82 -35.24 -13.34
CA PHE A 190 13.56 -34.51 -13.33
C PHE A 190 12.34 -35.44 -13.24
N ASP A 191 12.50 -36.71 -12.86
CA ASP A 191 11.37 -37.64 -12.75
C ASP A 191 10.41 -37.33 -11.60
N HIS A 192 10.87 -36.58 -10.60
CA HIS A 192 10.09 -36.19 -9.41
C HIS A 192 9.78 -34.69 -9.35
N ILE A 193 10.05 -33.94 -10.42
CA ILE A 193 9.75 -32.51 -10.44
C ILE A 193 8.22 -32.31 -10.32
N PRO A 194 7.74 -31.25 -9.61
CA PRO A 194 6.31 -30.96 -9.56
C PRO A 194 5.70 -30.85 -10.96
N GLY A 195 4.49 -31.40 -11.12
CA GLY A 195 3.74 -31.34 -12.40
C GLY A 195 2.85 -30.11 -12.54
N GLU A 196 2.78 -29.27 -11.52
CA GLU A 196 1.99 -28.05 -11.45
C GLU A 196 2.66 -27.05 -10.50
N GLN A 197 2.22 -25.79 -10.54
CA GLN A 197 2.69 -24.74 -9.66
C GLN A 197 2.51 -25.10 -8.17
N LEU A 198 3.47 -24.70 -7.32
CA LEU A 198 3.35 -24.83 -5.87
C LEU A 198 2.71 -23.58 -5.23
N TRP A 199 2.97 -22.40 -5.78
CA TRP A 199 2.50 -21.08 -5.34
C TRP A 199 2.87 -20.71 -3.90
N ILE A 200 2.15 -21.25 -2.90
CA ILE A 200 2.50 -21.19 -1.48
C ILE A 200 2.52 -22.61 -0.95
N PHE A 201 3.61 -23.00 -0.29
CA PHE A 201 3.76 -24.35 0.24
C PHE A 201 4.52 -24.36 1.58
N PRO A 202 4.25 -25.33 2.47
CA PRO A 202 4.96 -25.46 3.73
C PRO A 202 6.41 -25.91 3.51
N SER A 203 7.33 -25.38 4.31
CA SER A 203 8.70 -25.86 4.41
C SER A 203 9.21 -25.71 5.85
N ALA A 204 10.41 -26.22 6.12
CA ALA A 204 11.05 -26.02 7.41
C ALA A 204 11.48 -24.57 7.58
N VAL A 205 11.40 -24.04 8.80
CA VAL A 205 11.96 -22.72 9.12
C VAL A 205 13.47 -22.75 8.91
N PRO A 206 14.06 -21.77 8.19
CA PRO A 206 15.51 -21.66 8.06
C PRO A 206 16.19 -21.56 9.43
N THR A 207 17.19 -22.41 9.67
CA THR A 207 17.97 -22.40 10.92
C THR A 207 19.26 -21.59 10.80
N GLU A 208 19.74 -21.38 9.58
CA GLU A 208 20.98 -20.65 9.28
C GLU A 208 20.73 -19.14 9.28
N SER A 209 21.72 -18.38 9.72
CA SER A 209 21.71 -16.92 9.55
C SER A 209 21.72 -16.55 8.05
N VAL A 210 21.33 -15.32 7.72
CA VAL A 210 21.40 -14.82 6.34
C VAL A 210 22.79 -15.00 5.74
N ALA A 211 23.85 -14.70 6.50
CA ALA A 211 25.23 -14.80 6.03
C ALA A 211 25.68 -16.25 5.76
N GLU A 212 25.18 -17.22 6.53
CA GLU A 212 25.48 -18.64 6.35
C GLU A 212 24.69 -19.26 5.20
N ALA A 213 23.40 -18.88 5.07
CA ALA A 213 22.51 -19.39 4.05
C ALA A 213 22.75 -18.78 2.65
N ASN A 214 23.36 -17.58 2.56
CA ASN A 214 23.56 -16.90 1.30
C ASN A 214 24.65 -17.58 0.45
N PRO A 215 24.35 -18.09 -0.76
CA PRO A 215 25.36 -18.72 -1.60
C PRO A 215 26.48 -17.74 -1.99
N VAL A 216 27.72 -18.22 -2.06
CA VAL A 216 28.82 -17.37 -2.56
C VAL A 216 28.69 -17.22 -4.09
N SER A 217 28.23 -16.04 -4.53
CA SER A 217 28.16 -15.72 -5.97
C SER A 217 29.53 -15.25 -6.50
N PRO A 218 30.07 -15.85 -7.58
CA PRO A 218 31.27 -15.33 -8.23
C PRO A 218 31.05 -13.96 -8.91
N GLN A 219 29.80 -13.51 -9.05
CA GLN A 219 29.46 -12.18 -9.55
C GLN A 219 29.37 -11.12 -8.44
N GLY A 220 29.52 -11.54 -7.17
CA GLY A 220 29.32 -10.73 -5.97
C GLY A 220 27.85 -10.59 -5.57
N GLU A 221 27.61 -9.85 -4.49
CA GLU A 221 26.26 -9.50 -4.03
C GLU A 221 25.71 -8.27 -4.76
N ALA A 222 24.40 -8.06 -4.67
CA ALA A 222 23.75 -6.87 -5.22
C ALA A 222 24.35 -5.56 -4.67
N LEU A 223 24.52 -4.56 -5.55
CA LEU A 223 25.17 -3.28 -5.17
C LEU A 223 24.25 -2.37 -4.35
N LEU A 224 22.95 -2.48 -4.57
CA LEU A 224 21.93 -1.78 -3.80
C LEU A 224 21.13 -2.84 -3.04
N PRO A 225 20.76 -2.58 -1.77
CA PRO A 225 19.89 -3.48 -1.05
C PRO A 225 18.49 -3.49 -1.66
N TYR A 226 17.85 -4.66 -1.70
CA TYR A 226 16.44 -4.80 -2.10
C TYR A 226 15.48 -4.66 -0.92
N THR A 227 15.98 -4.44 0.30
CA THR A 227 15.17 -4.15 1.48
C THR A 227 15.59 -2.82 2.12
N PHE A 228 14.69 -2.21 2.87
CA PHE A 228 14.92 -0.97 3.59
C PHE A 228 14.29 -1.04 4.97
N ALA A 229 15.11 -0.79 6.01
CA ALA A 229 14.65 -0.83 7.40
C ALA A 229 13.83 0.42 7.79
N ALA A 230 12.68 0.63 7.14
CA ALA A 230 11.81 1.80 7.38
C ALA A 230 11.28 1.86 8.82
N SER A 231 11.21 0.73 9.52
CA SER A 231 10.88 0.68 10.96
C SER A 231 11.87 1.47 11.82
N LYS A 232 13.11 1.61 11.36
CA LYS A 232 14.22 2.30 12.04
C LYS A 232 14.54 3.67 11.45
N ALA A 233 13.94 4.01 10.31
CA ALA A 233 14.12 5.31 9.70
C ALA A 233 13.40 6.40 10.51
N PRO A 234 13.99 7.60 10.66
CA PRO A 234 13.35 8.68 11.40
C PRO A 234 12.10 9.17 10.65
N ALA A 235 11.03 9.42 11.41
CA ALA A 235 9.86 10.14 10.91
C ALA A 235 10.02 11.65 11.17
N THR A 236 9.39 12.46 10.32
CA THR A 236 9.23 13.91 10.56
C THR A 236 8.04 14.11 11.48
N ASN A 237 8.28 14.56 12.70
CA ASN A 237 7.21 14.90 13.63
C ASN A 237 6.59 16.25 13.28
N VAL A 238 5.26 16.30 13.28
CA VAL A 238 4.45 17.49 13.00
C VAL A 238 3.37 17.61 14.07
N THR A 239 2.59 18.70 14.08
CA THR A 239 1.69 19.00 15.21
C THR A 239 0.60 17.95 15.41
N GLY A 240 0.13 17.31 14.33
CA GLY A 240 -0.91 16.28 14.38
C GLY A 240 -0.43 14.85 14.28
N GLY A 241 0.87 14.57 14.35
CA GLY A 241 1.40 13.22 14.22
C GLY A 241 2.80 13.19 13.60
N SER A 242 3.01 12.31 12.64
CA SER A 242 4.30 12.17 11.96
C SER A 242 4.15 11.65 10.54
N VAL A 243 5.10 12.00 9.68
CA VAL A 243 5.21 11.51 8.30
C VAL A 243 6.61 11.00 8.03
N LYS A 244 6.70 9.81 7.44
CA LYS A 244 7.96 9.19 7.03
C LYS A 244 7.89 8.87 5.54
N VAL A 245 8.67 9.61 4.75
CA VAL A 245 8.77 9.42 3.31
C VAL A 245 9.94 8.49 2.99
N VAL A 246 9.68 7.46 2.19
CA VAL A 246 10.72 6.60 1.62
C VAL A 246 10.51 6.55 0.10
N ASP A 247 11.51 6.97 -0.65
CA ASP A 247 11.50 7.01 -2.11
C ASP A 247 12.92 6.77 -2.66
N SER A 248 13.12 6.97 -3.97
CA SER A 248 14.39 6.66 -4.64
C SER A 248 15.61 7.48 -4.15
N ARG A 249 15.41 8.52 -3.32
CA ARG A 249 16.48 9.32 -2.71
C ARG A 249 17.08 8.65 -1.48
N THR A 250 16.32 7.79 -0.79
CA THR A 250 16.73 7.06 0.42
C THR A 250 16.75 5.55 0.21
N PHE A 251 15.75 5.00 -0.48
CA PHE A 251 15.69 3.61 -0.89
C PHE A 251 15.98 3.50 -2.39
N ASN A 252 17.26 3.61 -2.73
CA ASN A 252 17.73 3.88 -4.09
C ASN A 252 17.28 2.91 -5.19
N VAL A 253 16.93 1.67 -4.82
CA VAL A 253 16.44 0.67 -5.79
C VAL A 253 14.97 0.87 -6.16
N SER A 254 14.17 1.53 -5.30
CA SER A 254 12.74 1.79 -5.49
C SER A 254 12.53 2.91 -6.50
N LYS A 255 12.47 2.57 -7.80
CA LYS A 255 12.42 3.54 -8.90
C LYS A 255 11.02 3.83 -9.42
N THR A 256 10.05 2.99 -9.09
CA THR A 256 8.67 3.14 -9.60
C THR A 256 7.63 3.26 -8.49
N ILE A 257 8.03 3.07 -7.22
CA ILE A 257 7.15 3.22 -6.07
C ILE A 257 7.81 4.11 -5.01
N ALA A 258 7.05 5.11 -4.54
CA ALA A 258 7.37 5.93 -3.38
C ALA A 258 6.26 5.75 -2.33
N VAL A 259 6.61 5.92 -1.05
CA VAL A 259 5.65 5.81 0.06
C VAL A 259 5.79 6.98 1.03
N ALA A 260 4.68 7.41 1.61
CA ALA A 260 4.65 8.14 2.87
C ALA A 260 3.85 7.33 3.91
N GLU A 261 4.52 6.93 4.99
CA GLU A 261 3.85 6.38 6.17
C GLU A 261 3.40 7.55 7.05
N VAL A 262 2.09 7.67 7.26
CA VAL A 262 1.48 8.82 7.94
C VAL A 262 0.80 8.35 9.22
N THR A 263 1.04 9.08 10.31
CA THR A 263 0.28 8.95 11.57
C THR A 263 -0.48 10.24 11.85
N VAL A 264 -1.73 10.12 12.26
CA VAL A 264 -2.63 11.23 12.59
C VAL A 264 -3.26 10.98 13.94
N VAL A 265 -3.02 11.86 14.90
CA VAL A 265 -3.60 11.77 16.26
C VAL A 265 -5.12 12.00 16.22
N PRO A 266 -5.88 11.60 17.26
CA PRO A 266 -7.32 11.88 17.34
C PRO A 266 -7.65 13.37 17.14
N GLY A 267 -8.64 13.66 16.28
CA GLY A 267 -9.04 15.02 15.92
C GLY A 267 -8.04 15.77 15.03
N GLY A 268 -6.97 15.11 14.58
CA GLY A 268 -6.04 15.64 13.58
C GLY A 268 -6.46 15.32 12.15
N ILE A 269 -5.82 16.01 11.20
CA ILE A 269 -5.98 15.79 9.76
C ILE A 269 -4.63 15.73 9.06
N ARG A 270 -4.49 14.85 8.06
CA ARG A 270 -3.62 15.10 6.90
C ARG A 270 -4.23 16.28 6.16
N GLU A 271 -3.47 17.37 6.03
CA GLU A 271 -4.01 18.65 5.56
C GLU A 271 -4.62 18.57 4.14
N LEU A 272 -5.39 19.60 3.76
CA LEU A 272 -5.86 19.77 2.40
C LEU A 272 -4.68 19.90 1.42
N HIS A 273 -4.56 18.93 0.51
CA HIS A 273 -3.47 18.86 -0.45
C HIS A 273 -3.89 18.11 -1.71
N TRP A 274 -2.97 18.03 -2.67
CA TRP A 274 -3.07 17.12 -3.82
C TRP A 274 -1.68 16.68 -4.27
N HIS A 275 -1.65 15.60 -5.04
CA HIS A 275 -0.44 15.13 -5.72
C HIS A 275 -0.44 15.65 -7.17
N PRO A 276 0.65 16.29 -7.65
CA PRO A 276 0.63 17.01 -8.92
C PRO A 276 0.37 16.14 -10.15
N THR A 277 0.92 14.93 -10.19
CA THR A 277 0.85 14.09 -11.41
C THR A 277 0.61 12.61 -11.13
N GLN A 278 0.82 12.17 -9.90
CA GLN A 278 0.79 10.79 -9.48
C GLN A 278 -0.56 10.47 -8.81
N PRO A 279 -1.17 9.30 -9.10
CA PRO A 279 -2.26 8.80 -8.28
C PRO A 279 -1.72 8.36 -6.92
N GLU A 280 -2.51 8.59 -5.87
CA GLU A 280 -2.27 8.00 -4.56
C GLU A 280 -3.07 6.70 -4.46
N TRP A 281 -2.40 5.61 -4.09
CA TRP A 281 -3.02 4.39 -3.63
C TRP A 281 -2.75 4.27 -2.13
N THR A 282 -3.78 4.05 -1.33
CA THR A 282 -3.71 4.20 0.13
C THR A 282 -4.03 2.88 0.80
N PHE A 283 -3.32 2.50 1.87
CA PHE A 283 -3.72 1.38 2.74
C PHE A 283 -3.79 1.81 4.19
N TYR A 284 -4.93 1.58 4.83
CA TYR A 284 -5.16 1.91 6.23
C TYR A 284 -4.70 0.76 7.13
N LEU A 285 -3.67 1.01 7.95
CA LEU A 285 -3.09 0.03 8.86
C LEU A 285 -3.86 -0.03 10.18
N GLU A 286 -4.25 1.14 10.72
CA GLU A 286 -4.98 1.24 11.99
C GLU A 286 -5.82 2.52 12.05
N GLY A 287 -6.82 2.53 12.93
CA GLY A 287 -7.71 3.67 13.16
C GLY A 287 -8.88 3.75 12.18
N THR A 288 -9.59 4.87 12.22
CA THR A 288 -10.71 5.19 11.33
C THR A 288 -10.50 6.57 10.72
N ALA A 289 -10.90 6.73 9.47
CA ALA A 289 -10.72 7.94 8.71
C ALA A 289 -11.99 8.34 7.97
N ARG A 290 -12.08 9.62 7.60
CA ARG A 290 -12.87 10.04 6.45
C ARG A 290 -12.02 10.88 5.50
N VAL A 291 -12.32 10.77 4.21
CA VAL A 291 -11.63 11.49 3.14
C VAL A 291 -12.67 12.05 2.19
N THR A 292 -12.64 13.37 1.96
CA THR A 292 -13.36 13.95 0.82
C THR A 292 -12.40 14.07 -0.36
N VAL A 293 -12.81 13.51 -1.50
CA VAL A 293 -12.09 13.62 -2.77
C VAL A 293 -12.79 14.65 -3.66
N PHE A 294 -12.09 15.72 -4.00
CA PHE A 294 -12.53 16.76 -4.93
C PHE A 294 -12.08 16.44 -6.37
N ALA A 295 -13.05 16.13 -7.23
CA ALA A 295 -12.86 15.63 -8.59
C ALA A 295 -13.06 16.71 -9.67
N SER A 296 -12.78 17.98 -9.34
CA SER A 296 -13.00 19.16 -10.20
C SER A 296 -14.47 19.41 -10.58
N SER A 297 -14.74 20.55 -11.22
CA SER A 297 -16.07 20.90 -11.77
C SER A 297 -17.21 20.84 -10.75
N GLY A 298 -16.90 21.10 -9.48
CA GLY A 298 -17.84 21.01 -8.37
C GLY A 298 -18.21 19.58 -7.98
N ASN A 299 -17.50 18.55 -8.43
CA ASN A 299 -17.70 17.18 -7.95
C ASN A 299 -16.86 16.95 -6.69
N ALA A 300 -17.49 16.45 -5.63
CA ALA A 300 -16.84 16.05 -4.40
C ALA A 300 -17.59 14.90 -3.75
N ARG A 301 -16.87 13.93 -3.20
CA ARG A 301 -17.48 12.80 -2.49
C ARG A 301 -16.63 12.36 -1.31
N THR A 302 -17.28 12.07 -0.20
CA THR A 302 -16.68 11.66 1.06
C THR A 302 -16.78 10.16 1.27
N PHE A 303 -15.69 9.57 1.77
CA PHE A 303 -15.53 8.14 1.97
C PHE A 303 -14.97 7.87 3.36
N ASP A 304 -15.56 6.90 4.05
CA ASP A 304 -15.07 6.40 5.34
C ASP A 304 -14.05 5.28 5.13
N TYR A 305 -13.01 5.20 5.97
CA TYR A 305 -11.99 4.16 5.92
C TYR A 305 -11.65 3.64 7.32
N GLN A 306 -11.21 2.40 7.39
CA GLN A 306 -10.71 1.74 8.59
C GLN A 306 -9.61 0.72 8.22
N ALA A 307 -9.01 0.09 9.23
CA ALA A 307 -7.96 -0.90 9.03
C ALA A 307 -8.32 -1.98 8.00
N GLY A 308 -7.44 -2.22 7.03
CA GLY A 308 -7.63 -3.17 5.93
C GLY A 308 -8.34 -2.61 4.70
N ASP A 309 -8.73 -1.35 4.71
CA ASP A 309 -9.28 -0.68 3.53
C ASP A 309 -8.19 -0.09 2.63
N ILE A 310 -8.50 -0.09 1.34
CA ILE A 310 -7.74 0.58 0.29
C ILE A 310 -8.46 1.86 -0.12
N GLY A 311 -7.69 2.94 -0.24
CA GLY A 311 -8.09 4.20 -0.87
C GLY A 311 -7.43 4.40 -2.23
N TYR A 312 -8.03 5.21 -3.10
CA TYR A 312 -7.38 5.64 -4.35
C TYR A 312 -7.75 7.07 -4.72
N VAL A 313 -6.77 7.97 -4.78
CA VAL A 313 -7.00 9.36 -5.21
C VAL A 313 -6.37 9.57 -6.59
N PRO A 314 -7.15 9.82 -7.65
CA PRO A 314 -6.61 10.13 -8.97
C PRO A 314 -5.67 11.34 -8.94
N PRO A 315 -4.74 11.45 -9.92
CA PRO A 315 -3.83 12.58 -9.99
C PRO A 315 -4.58 13.92 -9.93
N THR A 316 -4.00 14.90 -9.25
CA THR A 316 -4.53 16.28 -9.09
C THR A 316 -5.83 16.43 -8.29
N PHE A 317 -6.47 15.35 -7.85
CA PHE A 317 -7.70 15.47 -7.06
C PHE A 317 -7.34 16.00 -5.66
N GLY A 318 -8.02 17.08 -5.27
CA GLY A 318 -7.83 17.69 -3.96
C GLY A 318 -8.45 16.81 -2.87
N HIS A 319 -7.76 16.62 -1.76
CA HIS A 319 -8.27 15.77 -0.68
C HIS A 319 -7.64 16.12 0.67
N TYR A 320 -8.22 15.55 1.73
CA TYR A 320 -7.68 15.52 3.10
C TYR A 320 -7.98 14.15 3.70
N VAL A 321 -7.27 13.77 4.76
CA VAL A 321 -7.56 12.56 5.53
C VAL A 321 -7.74 12.93 6.99
N GLU A 322 -8.97 12.85 7.48
CA GLU A 322 -9.29 13.18 8.87
C GLU A 322 -9.38 11.92 9.71
N ASN A 323 -8.74 11.94 10.88
CA ASN A 323 -8.91 10.88 11.88
C ASN A 323 -10.24 11.08 12.61
N THR A 324 -11.21 10.20 12.33
CA THR A 324 -12.55 10.22 12.93
C THR A 324 -12.64 9.41 14.23
N GLY A 325 -11.55 8.72 14.59
CA GLY A 325 -11.48 7.82 15.72
C GLY A 325 -10.95 8.49 17.00
N ASN A 326 -10.96 7.70 18.08
CA ASN A 326 -10.43 8.10 19.39
C ASN A 326 -9.00 7.59 19.63
N THR A 327 -8.37 6.97 18.63
CA THR A 327 -7.00 6.46 18.68
C THR A 327 -6.21 7.06 17.52
N THR A 328 -4.88 6.99 17.58
CA THR A 328 -4.04 7.35 16.43
C THR A 328 -4.44 6.49 15.23
N MET A 329 -4.54 7.12 14.07
CA MET A 329 -4.69 6.48 12.78
C MET A 329 -3.31 6.40 12.11
N LYS A 330 -3.01 5.26 11.47
CA LYS A 330 -1.80 5.06 10.68
C LYS A 330 -2.17 4.45 9.34
N TYR A 331 -1.58 4.99 8.27
CA TYR A 331 -1.83 4.53 6.91
C TYR A 331 -0.61 4.80 6.03
N LEU A 332 -0.64 4.22 4.83
CA LEU A 332 0.38 4.37 3.81
C LEU A 332 -0.20 5.13 2.62
N GLU A 333 0.42 6.24 2.22
CA GLU A 333 0.22 6.88 0.91
C GLU A 333 1.25 6.30 -0.05
N ILE A 334 0.84 5.63 -1.13
CA ILE A 334 1.73 4.90 -2.04
C ILE A 334 1.53 5.41 -3.47
N PHE A 335 2.63 5.65 -4.17
CA PHE A 335 2.63 6.37 -5.43
C PHE A 335 3.44 5.64 -6.49
N LYS A 336 2.94 5.60 -7.73
CA LYS A 336 3.70 5.13 -8.89
C LYS A 336 4.66 6.21 -9.41
N THR A 337 5.78 6.41 -8.73
CA THR A 337 6.81 7.42 -9.00
C THR A 337 8.12 7.10 -8.31
N ASP A 338 9.22 7.74 -8.71
CA ASP A 338 10.51 7.62 -8.05
C ASP A 338 10.67 8.58 -6.86
N ILE A 339 9.89 9.66 -6.80
CA ILE A 339 9.98 10.73 -5.79
C ILE A 339 8.57 11.10 -5.31
N TYR A 340 8.40 11.19 -3.98
CA TYR A 340 7.18 11.71 -3.35
C TYR A 340 7.06 13.22 -3.55
N GLU A 341 5.89 13.67 -3.99
CA GLU A 341 5.58 15.08 -4.22
C GLU A 341 4.12 15.41 -3.88
N ASP A 342 3.89 16.47 -3.12
CA ASP A 342 2.56 17.00 -2.82
C ASP A 342 2.55 18.54 -2.80
N ILE A 343 1.38 19.13 -3.05
CA ILE A 343 1.15 20.57 -2.92
C ILE A 343 0.14 20.81 -1.80
N SER A 344 0.58 21.51 -0.75
CA SER A 344 -0.29 21.93 0.35
C SER A 344 -1.09 23.15 -0.04
N LEU A 345 -2.40 23.10 0.23
CA LEU A 345 -3.29 24.24 0.03
C LEU A 345 -2.86 25.42 0.92
N ASN A 346 -2.58 25.16 2.20
CA ASN A 346 -2.20 26.20 3.15
C ASN A 346 -0.91 26.92 2.71
N GLN A 347 0.12 26.14 2.37
CA GLN A 347 1.38 26.69 1.90
C GLN A 347 1.24 27.45 0.57
N TRP A 348 0.44 26.94 -0.37
CA TRP A 348 0.20 27.63 -1.64
C TRP A 348 -0.45 29.00 -1.42
N LEU A 349 -1.49 29.07 -0.59
CA LEU A 349 -2.14 30.34 -0.25
C LEU A 349 -1.18 31.28 0.50
N ALA A 350 -0.41 30.77 1.46
CA ALA A 350 0.55 31.56 2.24
C ALA A 350 1.69 32.17 1.41
N LEU A 351 2.03 31.56 0.27
CA LEU A 351 3.08 31.99 -0.65
C LEU A 351 2.52 32.73 -1.88
N THR A 352 1.22 32.97 -1.93
CA THR A 352 0.54 33.78 -2.95
C THR A 352 0.34 35.21 -2.42
N PRO A 353 0.41 36.26 -3.26
CA PRO A 353 0.15 37.63 -2.80
C PRO A 353 -1.15 37.75 -1.99
N PRO A 354 -1.14 38.30 -0.77
CA PRO A 354 -2.31 38.33 0.12
C PRO A 354 -3.58 38.91 -0.51
N GLU A 355 -3.46 40.02 -1.25
CA GLU A 355 -4.60 40.65 -1.94
C GLU A 355 -5.21 39.72 -3.00
N MET A 356 -4.41 38.87 -3.64
CA MET A 356 -4.91 37.89 -4.59
C MET A 356 -5.72 36.80 -3.86
N VAL A 357 -5.22 36.30 -2.73
CA VAL A 357 -5.96 35.30 -1.93
C VAL A 357 -7.26 35.88 -1.41
N LYS A 358 -7.23 37.11 -0.87
CA LYS A 358 -8.43 37.84 -0.42
C LYS A 358 -9.44 38.05 -1.54
N ALA A 359 -9.00 38.36 -2.75
CA ALA A 359 -9.89 38.49 -3.90
C ALA A 359 -10.60 37.18 -4.28
N HIS A 360 -9.99 36.01 -4.04
CA HIS A 360 -10.60 34.71 -4.34
C HIS A 360 -11.50 34.21 -3.20
N LEU A 361 -11.03 34.30 -1.96
CA LEU A 361 -11.64 33.63 -0.80
C LEU A 361 -12.40 34.56 0.15
N GLN A 362 -12.27 35.88 -0.04
CA GLN A 362 -12.91 36.92 0.79
C GLN A 362 -12.58 36.80 2.29
N LEU A 363 -11.37 36.31 2.61
CA LEU A 363 -10.88 36.19 3.98
C LEU A 363 -10.40 37.54 4.53
N ASP A 364 -10.52 37.73 5.84
CA ASP A 364 -9.99 38.91 6.52
C ASP A 364 -8.47 38.84 6.73
N ASP A 365 -7.87 39.98 7.10
CA ASP A 365 -6.42 40.08 7.31
C ASP A 365 -5.95 39.20 8.48
N GLU A 366 -6.80 38.97 9.49
CA GLU A 366 -6.50 38.09 10.62
C GLU A 366 -6.32 36.65 10.14
N THR A 367 -7.27 36.11 9.38
CA THR A 367 -7.22 34.76 8.81
C THR A 367 -6.03 34.61 7.85
N ILE A 368 -5.80 35.60 6.97
CA ILE A 368 -4.66 35.60 6.06
C ILE A 368 -3.32 35.55 6.82
N SER A 369 -3.23 36.22 7.98
CA SER A 369 -2.02 36.21 8.79
C SER A 369 -1.71 34.86 9.44
N GLN A 370 -2.70 33.97 9.56
CA GLN A 370 -2.54 32.61 10.11
C GLN A 370 -2.09 31.56 9.07
N LEU A 371 -2.07 31.92 7.78
CA LEU A 371 -1.60 31.02 6.73
C LEU A 371 -0.11 30.67 6.92
N GLN A 372 0.23 29.40 6.71
CA GLN A 372 1.53 28.83 7.04
C GLN A 372 2.41 28.69 5.79
N LYS A 373 3.53 29.40 5.77
CA LYS A 373 4.52 29.34 4.67
C LYS A 373 5.32 28.04 4.66
N VAL A 374 5.38 27.35 5.79
CA VAL A 374 5.95 26.01 5.92
C VAL A 374 4.80 25.02 5.92
N LYS A 375 4.90 23.99 5.09
CA LYS A 375 3.89 22.95 4.94
C LYS A 375 3.58 22.26 6.29
N PRO A 376 2.33 22.29 6.80
CA PRO A 376 1.99 21.62 8.04
C PRO A 376 1.95 20.08 7.94
N ILE A 377 1.64 19.53 6.76
CA ILE A 377 1.54 18.10 6.46
C ILE A 377 0.41 17.40 7.24
N VAL A 378 0.56 17.25 8.57
CA VAL A 378 -0.47 16.74 9.47
C VAL A 378 -0.71 17.76 10.58
N VAL A 379 -1.94 18.26 10.64
CA VAL A 379 -2.39 19.28 11.59
C VAL A 379 -3.09 18.59 12.76
N GLY A 380 -2.67 18.90 13.98
CA GLY A 380 -3.29 18.36 15.20
C GLY A 380 -4.65 19.00 15.52
N PRO A 381 -5.38 18.45 16.50
CA PRO A 381 -6.58 19.10 17.01
C PRO A 381 -6.21 20.49 17.54
N GLY A 382 -7.07 21.48 17.29
CA GLY A 382 -6.92 22.83 17.84
C GLY A 382 -8.21 23.30 18.50
N GLU A 383 -8.06 24.27 19.39
CA GLU A 383 -9.17 25.11 19.84
C GLU A 383 -9.33 26.21 18.77
N TRP A 384 -10.18 25.96 17.77
CA TRP A 384 -10.50 26.90 16.70
C TRP A 384 -11.86 27.54 16.94
#